data_AF-A0A8T4TBM0-F1
#
_entry.id   AF-A0A8T4TBM0-F1
#
_cell.length_a   1.000
_cell.length_b   1.000
_cell.length_c   1.000
_cell.angle_alpha   90.00
_cell.angle_beta   90.00
_cell.angle_gamma   90.00
#
_symmetry.space_group_name_H-M   'P 1'
#
loop_
_entity.id
_entity.type
_entity.pdbx_description
1 polymer ?
#
loop_
_entity_poly.entity_id
_entity_poly.type
_entity_poly.pdbx_seq_one_letter_code
_entity_poly.pdbx_strand_id
1 'polypeptide(L)'
;MIVSFDLEFRGCQTGRLDLTMSEKYKDFLEYMLKIANFHKWSTQDKLSNVKIDYNIKKGEKATPQHCFRIKTPKLKEIYELAGHLLDNHKNKCIKFNINRSNDYVNKGGSGKGYMKKRLYDLIKKSNKITTTELQFYVNIGTDVITNHLNKLEKEGKLSKTRKGKKYVWGIKDAS
;
A
#
# COMPACT_ATOMS: atom_id res chain seq x y z
N MET A 1 27.05 -4.19 3.18
CA MET A 1 26.26 -2.96 3.35
C MET A 1 24.81 -3.29 3.02
N ILE A 2 23.95 -3.42 4.03
CA ILE A 2 22.52 -3.74 3.84
C ILE A 2 21.79 -2.40 3.68
N VAL A 3 21.40 -2.08 2.45
CA VAL A 3 20.59 -0.90 2.16
C VAL A 3 19.17 -1.19 2.63
N SER A 4 18.76 -0.59 3.75
CA SER A 4 17.37 -0.62 4.18
C SER A 4 16.56 0.36 3.32
N PHE A 5 15.73 -0.17 2.43
CA PHE A 5 14.82 0.62 1.60
C PHE A 5 13.55 0.98 2.39
N ASP A 6 13.27 2.26 2.54
CA ASP A 6 11.90 2.70 2.84
C ASP A 6 11.15 2.80 1.51
N LEU A 7 10.55 1.69 1.09
CA LEU A 7 9.48 1.73 0.11
C LEU A 7 8.31 2.45 0.76
N GLU A 8 8.24 3.77 0.58
CA GLU A 8 7.02 4.51 0.90
C GLU A 8 5.94 4.09 -0.09
N PHE A 9 5.10 3.17 0.34
CA PHE A 9 3.79 2.94 -0.27
C PHE A 9 2.95 4.19 -0.04
N ARG A 10 3.16 5.22 -0.86
CA ARG A 10 2.40 6.47 -0.87
C ARG A 10 0.95 6.16 -1.09
N GLY A 11 0.21 6.02 0.00
CA GLY A 11 -1.19 5.67 -0.07
C GLY A 11 -1.35 4.28 -0.65
N CYS A 12 -1.72 3.37 0.23
CA CYS A 12 -2.33 2.09 -0.05
C CYS A 12 -3.67 2.22 -0.85
N GLN A 13 -3.87 3.32 -1.59
CA GLN A 13 -5.02 3.63 -2.43
C GLN A 13 -4.82 3.37 -3.93
N THR A 14 -3.60 3.13 -4.42
CA THR A 14 -3.39 2.81 -5.85
C THR A 14 -2.47 1.62 -6.11
N GLY A 15 -1.81 1.05 -5.09
CA GLY A 15 -0.91 -0.10 -5.24
C GLY A 15 0.32 0.16 -6.12
N ARG A 16 0.75 1.43 -6.21
CA ARG A 16 1.91 1.83 -7.01
C ARG A 16 3.19 1.73 -6.18
N LEU A 17 4.22 1.11 -6.76
CA LEU A 17 5.50 0.83 -6.12
C LEU A 17 6.48 1.96 -6.45
N ASP A 18 6.43 3.03 -5.68
CA ASP A 18 7.30 4.18 -5.87
C ASP A 18 8.38 4.16 -4.77
N LEU A 19 9.66 4.20 -5.17
CA LEU A 19 10.74 4.46 -4.23
C LEU A 19 10.81 5.98 -4.06
N THR A 20 10.55 6.46 -2.83
CA THR A 20 10.47 7.89 -2.53
C THR A 20 11.51 8.26 -1.48
N MET A 21 12.23 9.36 -1.69
CA MET A 21 13.17 9.91 -0.70
C MET A 21 13.11 11.44 -0.66
N SER A 22 13.52 12.02 0.47
CA SER A 22 13.69 13.47 0.60
C SER A 22 14.83 13.99 -0.27
N GLU A 23 14.83 15.30 -0.55
CA GLU A 23 15.92 16.01 -1.25
C GLU A 23 17.33 15.60 -0.77
N LYS A 24 17.52 15.47 0.56
CA LYS A 24 18.79 15.08 1.18
C LYS A 24 19.41 13.79 0.60
N TYR A 25 18.61 12.87 0.10
CA TYR A 25 19.06 11.56 -0.41
C TYR A 25 18.85 11.42 -1.92
N LYS A 26 18.73 12.54 -2.65
CA LYS A 26 18.45 12.55 -4.09
C LYS A 26 19.54 11.84 -4.89
N ASP A 27 20.82 12.08 -4.62
CA ASP A 27 21.92 11.45 -5.36
C ASP A 27 21.90 9.91 -5.24
N PHE A 28 21.58 9.43 -4.04
CA PHE A 28 21.38 8.00 -3.81
C PHE A 28 20.17 7.48 -4.61
N LEU A 29 19.07 8.23 -4.63
CA LEU A 29 17.89 7.86 -5.41
C LEU A 29 18.16 7.86 -6.93
N GLU A 30 18.98 8.80 -7.43
CA GLU A 30 19.44 8.82 -8.82
C GLU A 30 20.33 7.62 -9.16
N TYR A 31 21.22 7.24 -8.25
CA TYR A 31 22.02 6.03 -8.40
C TYR A 31 21.13 4.78 -8.47
N MET A 32 20.14 4.67 -7.58
CA MET A 32 19.18 3.56 -7.60
C MET A 32 18.36 3.55 -8.89
N LEU A 33 17.98 4.71 -9.42
CA LEU A 33 17.30 4.83 -10.70
C LEU A 33 18.18 4.34 -11.86
N LYS A 34 19.48 4.65 -11.87
CA LYS A 34 20.41 4.13 -12.88
C LYS A 34 20.47 2.61 -12.88
N ILE A 35 20.54 1.98 -11.70
CA ILE A 35 20.46 0.51 -11.56
C ILE A 35 19.11 0.00 -12.08
N ALA A 36 18.01 0.63 -11.67
CA ALA A 36 16.67 0.23 -12.10
C ALA A 36 16.48 0.36 -13.61
N ASN A 37 17.05 1.37 -14.26
CA ASN A 37 17.00 1.54 -15.71
C ASN A 37 17.85 0.50 -16.42
N PHE A 38 19.05 0.21 -15.92
CA PHE A 38 19.93 -0.84 -16.45
C PHE A 38 19.22 -2.20 -16.51
N HIS A 39 18.52 -2.59 -15.44
CA HIS A 39 17.74 -3.83 -15.38
C HIS A 39 16.31 -3.71 -15.95
N LYS A 40 15.94 -2.56 -16.53
CA LYS A 40 14.60 -2.26 -17.06
C LYS A 40 13.47 -2.41 -16.02
N TRP A 41 13.79 -2.24 -14.74
CA TRP A 41 12.86 -2.28 -13.62
C TRP A 41 12.04 -1.01 -13.46
N SER A 42 12.56 0.14 -13.87
CA SER A 42 11.84 1.42 -13.76
C SER A 42 10.77 1.59 -14.84
N THR A 43 9.71 2.34 -14.55
CA THR A 43 8.77 2.87 -15.56
C THR A 43 9.14 4.26 -16.06
N GLN A 44 10.22 4.85 -15.57
CA GLN A 44 10.62 6.24 -15.82
C GLN A 44 12.14 6.33 -15.97
N ASP A 45 12.61 7.22 -16.85
CA ASP A 45 14.05 7.39 -17.05
C ASP A 45 14.67 8.45 -16.11
N LYS A 46 13.83 9.25 -15.45
CA LYS A 46 14.24 10.32 -14.53
C LYS A 46 13.38 10.35 -13.26
N LEU A 47 13.93 10.92 -12.20
CA LEU A 47 13.19 11.17 -10.96
C LEU A 47 12.01 12.12 -11.21
N SER A 48 10.92 11.87 -10.50
CA SER A 48 9.74 12.71 -10.47
C SER A 48 9.65 13.44 -9.14
N ASN A 49 9.31 14.72 -9.18
CA ASN A 49 8.98 15.45 -7.97
C ASN A 49 7.69 14.90 -7.37
N VAL A 50 7.70 14.71 -6.07
CA VAL A 50 6.51 14.43 -5.28
C VAL A 50 5.72 15.72 -5.09
N LYS A 51 4.41 15.67 -5.33
CA LYS A 51 3.50 16.70 -4.84
C LYS A 51 3.29 16.55 -3.33
N ILE A 52 3.70 17.55 -2.56
CA ILE A 52 3.53 17.63 -1.09
C ILE A 52 2.37 18.51 -0.65
N ASP A 53 1.65 19.13 -1.59
CA ASP A 53 0.60 20.13 -1.33
C ASP A 53 -0.47 19.65 -0.34
N TYR A 54 -0.83 18.36 -0.41
CA TYR A 54 -1.80 17.76 0.49
C TYR A 54 -1.32 17.74 1.95
N ASN A 55 -0.04 17.47 2.18
CA ASN A 55 0.54 17.40 3.52
C ASN A 55 0.70 18.82 4.10
N ILE A 56 1.13 19.77 3.25
CA ILE A 56 1.21 21.19 3.63
C ILE A 56 -0.18 21.71 4.06
N LYS A 57 -1.23 21.41 3.28
CA LYS A 57 -2.62 21.79 3.61
C LYS A 57 -3.13 21.20 4.92
N LYS A 58 -2.53 20.11 5.40
CA LYS A 58 -2.84 19.49 6.70
C LYS A 58 -2.03 20.06 7.86
N GLY A 59 -1.18 21.06 7.61
CA GLY A 59 -0.26 21.62 8.61
C GLY A 59 0.90 20.70 8.95
N GLU A 60 1.15 19.66 8.14
CA GLU A 60 2.27 18.76 8.34
C GLU A 60 3.54 19.37 7.72
N LYS A 61 4.66 19.33 8.46
CA LYS A 61 5.97 19.70 7.90
C LYS A 61 6.33 18.68 6.82
N ALA A 62 6.26 19.10 5.56
CA ALA A 62 6.63 18.30 4.41
C ALA A 62 7.80 18.95 3.67
N THR A 63 8.89 18.20 3.50
CA THR A 63 10.03 18.62 2.69
C THR A 63 9.87 18.17 1.24
N PRO A 64 10.54 18.80 0.27
CA PRO A 64 10.63 18.28 -1.09
C PRO A 64 11.08 16.81 -1.08
N GLN A 65 10.43 16.03 -1.94
CA GLN A 65 10.71 14.62 -2.11
C GLN A 65 10.76 14.28 -3.59
N HIS A 66 11.52 13.25 -3.91
CA HIS A 66 11.68 12.70 -5.25
C HIS A 66 11.27 11.25 -5.23
N CYS A 67 10.75 10.75 -6.35
CA CYS A 67 10.47 9.34 -6.51
C CYS A 67 10.76 8.83 -7.92
N PHE A 68 10.91 7.52 -8.02
CA PHE A 68 10.73 6.81 -9.29
C PHE A 68 9.93 5.54 -9.04
N ARG A 69 9.29 5.05 -10.09
CA ARG A 69 8.40 3.88 -10.01
C ARG A 69 9.07 2.61 -10.51
N ILE A 70 8.91 1.54 -9.73
CA ILE A 70 9.26 0.17 -10.11
C ILE A 70 8.07 -0.48 -10.84
N LYS A 71 8.37 -1.19 -11.94
CA LYS A 71 7.43 -2.06 -12.64
C LYS A 71 7.00 -3.19 -11.71
N THR A 72 5.69 -3.30 -11.51
CA THR A 72 5.09 -4.36 -10.68
C THR A 72 5.55 -5.78 -11.03
N PRO A 73 5.65 -6.19 -12.32
CA PRO A 73 6.20 -7.52 -12.67
C PRO A 73 7.66 -7.75 -12.25
N LYS A 74 8.44 -6.68 -12.04
CA LYS A 74 9.86 -6.75 -11.68
C LYS A 74 10.10 -6.77 -10.17
N LEU A 75 9.05 -6.60 -9.36
CA LEU A 75 9.18 -6.64 -7.90
C LEU A 75 9.65 -8.01 -7.40
N LYS A 76 9.19 -9.10 -8.03
CA LYS A 76 9.62 -10.47 -7.69
C LYS A 76 11.12 -10.64 -7.88
N GLU A 77 11.61 -10.23 -9.05
CA GLU A 77 13.03 -10.30 -9.42
C GLU A 77 13.91 -9.51 -8.44
N ILE A 78 13.52 -8.26 -8.13
CA ILE A 78 14.23 -7.42 -7.15
C ILE A 78 14.27 -8.09 -5.77
N TYR A 79 13.15 -8.67 -5.35
CA TYR A 79 13.03 -9.30 -4.04
C TYR A 79 13.85 -10.59 -3.92
N GLU A 80 13.89 -11.40 -4.98
CA GLU A 80 14.72 -12.61 -5.04
C GLU A 80 16.22 -12.27 -4.96
N LEU A 81 16.64 -11.15 -5.55
CA LEU A 81 18.02 -10.66 -5.48
C LEU A 81 18.37 -10.03 -4.12
N ALA A 82 17.46 -9.21 -3.56
CA ALA A 82 17.70 -8.48 -2.32
C ALA A 82 17.52 -9.33 -1.06
N GLY A 83 16.76 -10.42 -1.16
CA GLY A 83 16.40 -11.28 -0.03
C GLY A 83 15.31 -10.68 0.86
N HIS A 84 15.02 -11.39 1.96
CA HIS A 84 14.00 -10.98 2.91
C HIS A 84 14.39 -9.70 3.66
N LEU A 85 13.43 -8.82 3.86
CA LEU A 85 13.61 -7.67 4.75
C LEU A 85 13.58 -8.12 6.22
N LEU A 86 14.44 -7.51 7.05
CA LEU A 86 14.46 -7.69 8.51
C LEU A 86 13.14 -7.23 9.17
N ASP A 87 12.52 -6.18 8.65
CA ASP A 87 11.20 -5.72 9.10
C ASP A 87 10.11 -6.66 8.56
N ASN A 88 9.55 -7.47 9.45
CA ASN A 88 8.50 -8.44 9.14
C ASN A 88 7.25 -7.82 8.50
N HIS A 89 6.85 -6.61 8.90
CA HIS A 89 5.68 -5.95 8.34
C HIS A 89 5.97 -5.48 6.90
N LYS A 90 7.11 -4.82 6.67
CA LYS A 90 7.53 -4.42 5.32
C LYS A 90 7.72 -5.64 4.42
N ASN A 91 8.30 -6.73 4.95
CA ASN A 91 8.46 -7.99 4.24
C ASN A 91 7.11 -8.59 3.79
N LYS A 92 6.11 -8.60 4.69
CA LYS A 92 4.73 -9.03 4.35
C LYS A 92 4.12 -8.15 3.26
N CYS A 93 4.31 -6.83 3.31
CA CYS A 93 3.83 -5.92 2.28
C CYS A 93 4.46 -6.18 0.91
N ILE A 94 5.77 -6.44 0.83
CA ILE A 94 6.42 -6.75 -0.45
C ILE A 94 5.91 -8.08 -1.00
N LYS A 95 5.89 -9.15 -0.17
CA LYS A 95 5.36 -10.46 -0.57
C LYS A 95 3.90 -10.36 -1.08
N PHE A 96 3.08 -9.57 -0.40
CA PHE A 96 1.71 -9.29 -0.83
C PHE A 96 1.66 -8.66 -2.23
N ASN A 97 2.49 -7.65 -2.49
CA ASN A 97 2.52 -6.99 -3.81
C ASN A 97 3.09 -7.89 -4.91
N ILE A 98 4.05 -8.78 -4.60
CA ILE A 98 4.55 -9.81 -5.53
C ILE A 98 3.44 -10.81 -5.87
N ASN A 99 2.69 -11.28 -4.87
CA ASN A 99 1.59 -12.20 -5.12
C ASN A 99 0.51 -11.52 -5.96
N ARG A 100 0.16 -10.27 -5.62
CA ARG A 100 -0.79 -9.45 -6.37
C ARG A 100 -0.31 -9.10 -7.79
N SER A 101 1.00 -8.98 -8.03
CA SER A 101 1.53 -8.72 -9.38
C SER A 101 1.34 -9.90 -10.31
N ASN A 102 1.48 -11.12 -9.78
CA ASN A 102 1.25 -12.35 -10.53
C ASN A 102 -0.25 -12.61 -10.74
N ASP A 103 -1.08 -12.21 -9.77
CA ASP A 103 -2.53 -12.37 -9.77
C ASP A 103 -3.29 -11.13 -10.26
N TYR A 104 -2.67 -10.21 -11.02
CA TYR A 104 -3.36 -9.06 -11.62
C TYR A 104 -4.33 -9.48 -12.74
N VAL A 105 -4.96 -10.64 -12.61
CA VAL A 105 -6.31 -10.83 -13.11
C VAL A 105 -7.14 -9.82 -12.34
N ASN A 106 -7.59 -8.78 -13.04
CA ASN A 106 -8.74 -7.98 -12.63
C ASN A 106 -9.89 -8.95 -12.33
N LYS A 107 -9.96 -9.52 -11.12
CA LYS A 107 -11.17 -10.12 -10.55
C LYS A 107 -12.12 -8.97 -10.20
N GLY A 108 -12.35 -8.06 -11.15
CA GLY A 108 -13.49 -7.18 -11.20
C GLY A 108 -14.81 -7.95 -11.37
N GLY A 109 -14.75 -9.29 -11.46
CA GLY A 109 -15.91 -10.18 -11.66
C GLY A 109 -16.47 -10.84 -10.40
N SER A 110 -15.83 -10.80 -9.21
CA SER A 110 -16.52 -11.26 -8.00
C SER A 110 -17.47 -10.15 -7.55
N GLY A 111 -18.74 -10.25 -7.94
CA GLY A 111 -19.76 -9.20 -7.86
C GLY A 111 -19.67 -8.35 -6.59
N LYS A 112 -19.83 -7.02 -6.74
CA LYS A 112 -19.65 -5.99 -5.69
C LYS A 112 -20.31 -6.35 -4.34
N GLY A 113 -21.37 -7.15 -4.32
CA GLY A 113 -22.02 -7.67 -3.11
C GLY A 113 -21.21 -8.72 -2.35
N TYR A 114 -20.50 -9.61 -3.04
CA TYR A 114 -19.71 -10.69 -2.43
C TYR A 114 -18.55 -10.13 -1.59
N MET A 115 -17.81 -9.15 -2.12
CA MET A 115 -16.68 -8.57 -1.40
C MET A 115 -17.12 -7.84 -0.13
N LYS A 116 -18.19 -7.07 -0.23
CA LYS A 116 -18.78 -6.37 0.92
C LYS A 116 -19.22 -7.35 2.00
N LYS A 117 -19.90 -8.44 1.64
CA LYS A 117 -20.30 -9.50 2.58
C LYS A 117 -19.09 -10.18 3.20
N ARG A 118 -18.10 -10.57 2.39
CA ARG A 118 -16.85 -11.20 2.87
C ARG A 118 -16.11 -10.32 3.88
N LEU A 119 -16.00 -9.02 3.62
CA LEU A 119 -15.37 -8.08 4.56
C LEU A 119 -16.15 -7.98 5.87
N TYR A 120 -17.48 -7.90 5.81
CA TYR A 120 -18.32 -7.92 7.01
C TYR A 120 -18.12 -9.20 7.83
N ASP A 121 -18.12 -10.36 7.19
CA ASP A 121 -17.94 -11.65 7.86
C ASP A 121 -16.56 -11.78 8.52
N LEU A 122 -15.51 -11.25 7.88
CA LEU A 122 -14.15 -11.20 8.46
C LEU A 122 -14.09 -10.32 9.69
N ILE A 123 -14.73 -9.15 9.67
CA ILE A 123 -14.78 -8.24 10.82
C ILE A 123 -15.58 -8.88 11.95
N LYS A 124 -16.72 -9.50 11.63
CA LYS A 124 -17.55 -10.22 12.62
C LYS A 124 -16.76 -11.31 13.35
N LYS A 125 -15.95 -12.09 12.61
CA LYS A 125 -15.10 -13.15 13.19
C LYS A 125 -13.94 -12.60 14.02
N SER A 126 -13.34 -11.49 13.59
CA SER A 126 -12.14 -10.93 14.22
C SER A 126 -12.45 -9.95 15.36
N ASN A 127 -13.71 -9.57 15.54
CA ASN A 127 -14.22 -8.51 16.42
C ASN A 127 -13.71 -7.10 16.06
N LYS A 128 -12.38 -6.92 15.99
CA LYS A 128 -11.71 -5.67 15.61
C LYS A 128 -10.58 -5.95 14.64
N ILE A 129 -10.53 -5.21 13.53
CA ILE A 129 -9.51 -5.40 12.50
C ILE A 129 -9.22 -4.10 11.74
N THR A 130 -7.97 -3.88 11.37
CA THR A 130 -7.56 -2.70 10.58
C THR A 130 -7.74 -2.94 9.08
N THR A 131 -7.86 -1.86 8.30
CA THR A 131 -7.87 -1.94 6.84
C THR A 131 -6.60 -2.62 6.29
N THR A 132 -5.46 -2.41 6.95
CA THR A 132 -4.16 -3.01 6.59
C THR A 132 -4.11 -4.51 6.86
N GLU A 133 -4.85 -5.02 7.84
CA GLU A 133 -4.95 -6.47 8.05
C GLU A 133 -5.91 -7.10 7.05
N LEU A 134 -7.04 -6.43 6.79
CA LEU A 134 -8.05 -6.89 5.83
C LEU A 134 -7.46 -7.11 4.42
N GLN A 135 -6.57 -6.23 3.95
CA GLN A 135 -5.93 -6.42 2.64
C GLN A 135 -5.25 -7.78 2.51
N PHE A 136 -4.58 -8.27 3.57
CA PHE A 136 -3.88 -9.55 3.53
C PHE A 136 -4.86 -10.74 3.50
N TYR A 137 -6.04 -10.62 4.12
CA TYR A 137 -7.07 -11.66 4.10
C TYR A 137 -7.81 -11.77 2.76
N VAL A 138 -8.01 -10.65 2.07
CA VAL A 138 -8.81 -10.61 0.83
C VAL A 138 -7.98 -10.44 -0.44
N ASN A 139 -6.67 -10.24 -0.32
CA ASN A 139 -5.74 -9.96 -1.41
C ASN A 139 -6.12 -8.73 -2.28
N ILE A 140 -6.63 -7.66 -1.65
CA ILE A 140 -7.16 -6.48 -2.34
C ILE A 140 -6.57 -5.20 -1.74
N GLY A 141 -6.40 -4.17 -2.59
CA GLY A 141 -5.92 -2.84 -2.19
C GLY A 141 -6.83 -2.15 -1.18
N THR A 142 -6.25 -1.34 -0.30
CA THR A 142 -7.01 -0.74 0.81
C THR A 142 -7.98 0.34 0.36
N ASP A 143 -7.83 0.96 -0.81
CA ASP A 143 -8.83 1.84 -1.43
C ASP A 143 -10.15 1.11 -1.65
N VAL A 144 -10.11 -0.04 -2.32
CA VAL A 144 -11.30 -0.83 -2.63
C VAL A 144 -11.95 -1.33 -1.33
N ILE A 145 -11.14 -1.80 -0.39
CA ILE A 145 -11.62 -2.21 0.94
C ILE A 145 -12.29 -1.03 1.64
N THR A 146 -11.63 0.12 1.72
CA THR A 146 -12.16 1.33 2.38
C THR A 146 -13.49 1.76 1.77
N ASN A 147 -13.64 1.68 0.45
CA ASN A 147 -14.91 1.98 -0.22
C ASN A 147 -16.05 1.05 0.22
N HIS A 148 -15.78 -0.25 0.41
CA HIS A 148 -16.78 -1.19 0.93
C HIS A 148 -17.07 -0.97 2.42
N LEU A 149 -16.05 -0.70 3.23
CA LEU A 149 -16.20 -0.45 4.67
C LEU A 149 -17.01 0.81 4.96
N ASN A 150 -16.74 1.91 4.24
CA ASN A 150 -17.52 3.14 4.35
C ASN A 150 -19.01 2.93 3.99
N LYS A 151 -19.33 2.02 3.05
CA LYS A 151 -20.72 1.67 2.73
C LYS A 151 -21.37 0.91 3.87
N LEU A 152 -20.67 -0.07 4.45
CA LEU A 152 -21.15 -0.84 5.60
C LEU A 152 -21.34 0.03 6.85
N GLU A 153 -20.47 1.03 7.06
CA GLU A 153 -20.61 2.05 8.10
C GLU A 153 -21.85 2.92 7.89
N LYS A 154 -22.06 3.42 6.66
CA LYS A 154 -23.27 4.19 6.30
C LYS A 154 -24.55 3.38 6.48
N GLU A 155 -24.50 2.06 6.27
CA GLU A 155 -25.60 1.14 6.53
C GLU A 155 -25.77 0.77 8.02
N GLY A 156 -24.96 1.34 8.91
CA GLY A 156 -25.04 1.09 10.35
C GLY A 156 -24.56 -0.30 10.77
N LYS A 157 -23.87 -1.05 9.91
CA LYS A 157 -23.39 -2.41 10.21
C LYS A 157 -22.04 -2.44 10.90
N LEU A 158 -21.23 -1.41 10.67
CA LEU A 158 -19.87 -1.28 11.19
C LEU A 158 -19.69 0.05 11.91
N SER A 159 -18.73 0.06 12.83
CA SER A 159 -18.17 1.26 13.44
C SER A 159 -16.66 1.31 13.15
N LYS A 160 -16.09 2.52 13.18
CA LYS A 160 -14.64 2.70 13.11
C LYS A 160 -14.14 3.56 14.25
N THR A 161 -12.98 3.20 14.77
CA THR A 161 -12.23 3.98 15.75
C THR A 161 -10.84 4.29 15.21
N ARG A 162 -10.28 5.43 15.60
CA ARG A 162 -8.94 5.84 15.16
C ARG A 162 -7.91 5.44 16.22
N LYS A 163 -6.89 4.68 15.83
CA LYS A 163 -5.73 4.34 16.66
C LYS A 163 -4.46 4.87 15.98
N GLY A 164 -3.98 6.03 16.43
CA GLY A 164 -2.90 6.76 15.77
C GLY A 164 -3.24 7.15 14.33
N LYS A 165 -2.46 6.67 13.37
CA LYS A 165 -2.68 6.91 11.93
C LYS A 165 -3.58 5.86 11.24
N LYS A 166 -4.11 4.87 11.98
CA LYS A 166 -4.89 3.74 11.43
C LYS A 166 -6.34 3.77 11.89
N TYR A 167 -7.24 3.27 11.04
CA TYR A 167 -8.63 2.96 11.42
C TYR A 167 -8.75 1.48 11.81
N VAL A 168 -9.46 1.24 12.90
CA VAL A 168 -9.86 -0.08 13.38
C VAL A 168 -11.37 -0.20 13.20
N TRP A 169 -11.79 -1.24 12.49
CA TRP A 169 -13.19 -1.51 12.19
C TRP A 169 -13.73 -2.60 13.11
N GLY A 170 -14.97 -2.44 13.55
CA GLY A 170 -15.69 -3.43 14.34
C GLY A 170 -17.16 -3.47 13.95
N ILE A 171 -17.88 -4.50 14.42
CA ILE A 171 -19.33 -4.57 14.29
C ILE A 171 -19.95 -3.42 15.09
N LYS A 172 -20.97 -2.78 14.55
CA LYS A 172 -21.79 -1.85 15.31
C LYS A 172 -22.82 -2.70 16.06
N ASP A 173 -22.76 -2.70 17.38
CA ASP A 173 -23.77 -3.38 18.19
C ASP A 173 -25.14 -2.79 17.86
N ALA A 174 -26.13 -3.66 17.65
CA ALA A 174 -27.52 -3.24 17.55
C ALA A 174 -27.96 -2.80 18.94
N SER A 175 -27.98 -1.49 19.15
CA SER A 175 -28.68 -0.84 20.26
C SER A 175 -30.18 -1.03 20.12
#